data_AF-A0A270PFV3-F1
#
_entry.id   AF-A0A270PFV3-F1
#
_cell.length_a   1.000
_cell.length_b   1.000
_cell.length_c   1.000
_cell.angle_alpha   90.00
_cell.angle_beta   90.00
_cell.angle_gamma   90.00
#
_symmetry.space_group_name_H-M   'P 1'
#
loop_
_entity.id
_entity.type
_entity.pdbx_description
1 polymer ?
#
loop_
_entity_poly.entity_id
_entity_poly.type
_entity_poly.pdbx_seq_one_letter_code
_entity_poly.pdbx_strand_id
1 'polypeptide(L)'
;MNLTVIVLVAFSIVLDVIGQLCFKLGLDRLPELEGGFRLNAFWGQVFNAPLLWCGIGAYVIEFFVWLEALSRAPLSLLFPAAALAYCGVVLAGKMILGESVSRRRWLGTLVITAA
;
A
#
# COMPACT_ATOMS: atom_id res chain seq x y z
N MET A 1 10.97 7.61 -20.59
CA MET A 1 9.97 6.55 -20.33
C MET A 1 8.89 6.65 -21.39
N ASN A 2 8.43 5.53 -21.96
CA ASN A 2 7.25 5.53 -22.83
C ASN A 2 6.00 5.82 -21.99
N LEU A 3 5.00 6.49 -22.58
CA LEU A 3 3.75 6.86 -21.90
C LEU A 3 3.07 5.66 -21.24
N THR A 4 3.07 4.50 -21.91
CA THR A 4 2.54 3.24 -21.38
C THR A 4 3.19 2.85 -20.05
N VAL A 5 4.51 2.98 -19.93
CA VAL A 5 5.25 2.62 -18.70
C VAL A 5 4.88 3.57 -17.56
N ILE A 6 4.75 4.86 -17.85
CA ILE A 6 4.33 5.86 -16.87
C ILE A 6 2.94 5.53 -16.33
N VAL A 7 1.99 5.20 -17.21
CA VAL A 7 0.63 4.82 -16.83
C VAL A 7 0.60 3.54 -16.00
N LEU A 8 1.38 2.51 -16.39
CA LEU A 8 1.46 1.26 -15.64
C LEU A 8 2.00 1.48 -14.22
N VAL A 9 3.08 2.26 -14.08
CA VAL A 9 3.66 2.57 -12.76
C VAL A 9 2.71 3.43 -11.92
N ALA A 10 2.09 4.46 -12.53
CA ALA A 10 1.11 5.27 -11.81
C ALA A 10 -0.08 4.43 -11.32
N PHE A 11 -0.54 3.48 -12.14
CA PHE A 11 -1.61 2.56 -11.77
C PHE A 11 -1.17 1.58 -10.67
N SER A 12 0.06 1.04 -10.73
CA SER A 12 0.57 0.17 -9.67
C SER A 12 0.67 0.91 -8.33
N ILE A 13 1.15 2.15 -8.34
CA ILE A 13 1.20 3.02 -7.15
C ILE A 13 -0.20 3.20 -6.54
N VAL A 14 -1.22 3.45 -7.36
CA VAL A 14 -2.60 3.60 -6.87
C VAL A 14 -3.11 2.29 -6.25
N LEU A 15 -2.82 1.14 -6.87
CA LEU A 15 -3.19 -0.17 -6.33
C LEU A 15 -2.49 -0.47 -5.00
N ASP A 16 -1.19 -0.15 -4.88
CA ASP A 16 -0.44 -0.30 -3.63
C ASP A 16 -1.07 0.51 -2.50
N VAL A 17 -1.36 1.80 -2.77
CA VAL A 17 -2.00 2.70 -1.79
C VAL A 17 -3.37 2.16 -1.38
N ILE A 18 -4.21 1.72 -2.33
CA ILE A 18 -5.51 1.11 -2.04
C ILE A 18 -5.34 -0.14 -1.18
N GLY A 19 -4.40 -1.02 -1.52
CA GLY A 19 -4.13 -2.25 -0.78
C GLY A 19 -3.74 -1.97 0.67
N GLN A 20 -2.79 -1.05 0.87
CA GLN A 20 -2.33 -0.62 2.20
C GLN A 20 -3.46 -0.03 3.05
N LEU A 21 -4.31 0.82 2.46
CA LEU A 21 -5.47 1.36 3.16
C LEU A 21 -6.49 0.29 3.52
N CYS A 22 -6.78 -0.64 2.62
CA CYS A 22 -7.66 -1.77 2.86
C CYS A 22 -7.15 -2.65 4.02
N PHE A 23 -5.84 -2.92 4.07
CA PHE A 23 -5.24 -3.65 5.18
C PHE A 23 -5.41 -2.90 6.50
N LYS A 24 -5.07 -1.61 6.52
CA LYS A 24 -5.13 -0.80 7.73
C LYS A 24 -6.57 -0.66 8.24
N LEU A 25 -7.49 -0.27 7.38
CA LEU A 25 -8.92 -0.17 7.70
C LEU A 25 -9.53 -1.53 8.09
N GLY A 26 -9.06 -2.62 7.47
CA GLY A 26 -9.54 -3.97 7.75
C GLY A 26 -9.13 -4.43 9.14
N LEU A 27 -7.87 -4.18 9.50
CA LEU A 27 -7.34 -4.49 10.83
C LEU A 27 -7.94 -3.60 11.93
N ASP A 28 -8.14 -2.30 11.65
CA ASP A 28 -8.72 -1.36 12.62
C ASP A 28 -10.20 -1.66 12.95
N ARG A 29 -10.88 -2.44 12.09
CA ARG A 29 -12.26 -2.90 12.30
C ARG A 29 -12.35 -4.26 13.00
N LEU A 30 -11.23 -4.92 13.28
CA LEU A 30 -11.25 -6.20 13.98
C LEU A 30 -11.65 -6.01 15.45
N PRO A 31 -12.50 -6.89 16.02
CA PRO A 31 -12.84 -6.83 17.45
C PRO A 31 -11.61 -7.03 18.32
N GLU A 32 -11.50 -6.25 19.40
CA GLU A 32 -10.45 -6.44 20.40
C GLU A 32 -10.53 -7.87 21.00
N LEU A 33 -9.38 -8.53 21.10
CA LEU A 33 -9.31 -9.88 21.67
C LEU A 33 -9.29 -9.78 23.20
N GLU A 34 -10.41 -10.12 23.83
CA GLU A 34 -10.48 -10.24 25.28
C GLU A 34 -9.58 -11.40 25.78
N GLY A 35 -8.78 -11.13 26.81
CA GLY A 35 -7.93 -12.15 27.47
C GLY A 35 -6.51 -12.30 26.93
N GLY A 36 -6.03 -11.36 26.12
CA GLY A 36 -4.64 -11.33 25.61
C GLY A 36 -4.50 -11.82 24.16
N PHE A 37 -3.29 -11.72 23.60
CA PHE A 37 -3.05 -12.03 22.20
C PHE A 37 -3.16 -13.53 21.93
N ARG A 38 -4.20 -13.93 21.20
CA ARG A 38 -4.44 -15.32 20.78
C ARG A 38 -4.27 -15.44 19.27
N LEU A 39 -3.16 -16.04 18.84
CA LEU A 39 -2.78 -16.15 17.43
C LEU A 39 -3.90 -16.74 16.56
N ASN A 40 -4.52 -17.83 17.02
CA ASN A 40 -5.58 -18.51 16.27
C ASN A 40 -6.85 -17.65 16.11
N ALA A 41 -7.21 -16.88 17.14
CA ALA A 41 -8.38 -16.01 17.10
C ALA A 41 -8.13 -14.80 16.18
N PHE A 42 -6.93 -14.23 16.23
CA PHE A 42 -6.51 -13.15 15.32
C PHE A 42 -6.61 -13.60 13.85
N TRP A 43 -5.99 -14.71 13.49
CA TRP A 43 -6.05 -15.21 12.11
C TRP A 43 -7.48 -15.57 11.69
N GLY A 44 -8.29 -16.14 12.60
CA GLY A 44 -9.71 -16.37 12.35
C GLY A 44 -10.47 -15.08 12.00
N GLN A 45 -10.21 -13.98 12.70
CA GLN A 45 -10.80 -12.69 12.40
C GLN A 45 -10.29 -12.11 11.06
N VAL A 46 -8.99 -12.21 10.79
CA VAL A 46 -8.35 -11.76 9.54
C VAL A 46 -8.99 -12.46 8.34
N PHE A 47 -9.15 -13.78 8.36
CA PHE A 47 -9.76 -14.52 7.25
C PHE A 47 -11.23 -14.18 7.03
N ASN A 48 -11.94 -13.68 8.04
CA ASN A 48 -13.33 -13.24 7.94
C ASN A 48 -13.50 -11.76 7.58
N ALA A 49 -12.40 -10.98 7.50
CA ALA A 49 -12.47 -9.55 7.20
C ALA A 49 -12.46 -9.32 5.68
N PRO A 50 -13.59 -8.93 5.05
CA PRO A 50 -13.68 -8.78 3.60
C PRO A 50 -12.73 -7.71 3.05
N LEU A 51 -12.45 -6.67 3.84
CA LEU A 51 -11.58 -5.58 3.43
C LEU A 51 -10.12 -6.02 3.27
N LEU A 52 -9.67 -7.00 4.06
CA LEU A 52 -8.32 -7.59 3.90
C LEU A 52 -8.22 -8.35 2.57
N TRP A 53 -9.28 -9.06 2.17
CA TRP A 53 -9.34 -9.71 0.87
C TRP A 53 -9.37 -8.72 -0.29
N CYS A 54 -10.05 -7.57 -0.14
CA CYS A 54 -9.96 -6.48 -1.11
C CYS A 54 -8.51 -5.98 -1.26
N GLY A 55 -7.79 -5.83 -0.15
CA GLY A 55 -6.37 -5.45 -0.17
C GLY A 55 -5.49 -6.48 -0.89
N ILE A 56 -5.70 -7.77 -0.61
CA ILE A 56 -5.03 -8.87 -1.33
C ILE A 56 -5.34 -8.80 -2.82
N GLY A 57 -6.60 -8.60 -3.20
CA GLY A 57 -7.00 -8.46 -4.61
C GLY A 57 -6.29 -7.29 -5.31
N ALA A 58 -6.17 -6.14 -4.64
CA ALA A 58 -5.41 -5.00 -5.16
C ALA A 58 -3.94 -5.36 -5.43
N TYR A 59 -3.28 -6.03 -4.48
CA TYR A 59 -1.89 -6.49 -4.60
C TYR A 59 -1.70 -7.54 -5.68
N VAL A 60 -2.66 -8.45 -5.86
CA VAL A 60 -2.62 -9.45 -6.95
C VAL A 60 -2.69 -8.75 -8.30
N ILE A 61 -3.59 -7.77 -8.47
CA ILE A 61 -3.68 -6.99 -9.71
C ILE A 61 -2.40 -6.18 -9.91
N GLU A 62 -1.91 -5.53 -8.85
CA GLU A 62 -0.68 -4.74 -8.86
C GLU A 62 0.51 -5.57 -9.32
N PHE A 63 0.64 -6.80 -8.83
CA PHE A 63 1.70 -7.72 -9.21
C PHE A 63 1.77 -7.91 -10.73
N PHE A 64 0.64 -8.16 -11.39
CA PHE A 64 0.60 -8.30 -12.86
C PHE A 64 0.93 -7.00 -13.59
N VAL A 65 0.43 -5.87 -13.09
CA VAL A 65 0.73 -4.53 -13.65
C VAL A 65 2.23 -4.22 -13.53
N TRP A 66 2.83 -4.56 -12.40
CA TRP A 66 4.24 -4.33 -12.12
C TRP A 66 5.15 -5.21 -12.98
N LEU A 67 4.79 -6.49 -13.18
CA LEU A 67 5.50 -7.37 -14.13
C LEU A 67 5.47 -6.79 -15.55
N GLU A 68 4.34 -6.24 -15.97
CA GLU A 68 4.19 -5.62 -17.29
C GLU A 68 4.99 -4.31 -17.40
N ALA A 69 5.13 -3.54 -16.32
CA ALA A 69 6.01 -2.39 -16.29
C ALA A 69 7.48 -2.81 -16.42
N LEU A 70 7.90 -3.83 -15.65
CA LEU A 70 9.26 -4.37 -15.65
C LEU A 70 9.67 -5.00 -16.98
N SER A 71 8.73 -5.59 -17.73
CA SER A 71 9.03 -6.12 -19.07
C SER A 71 9.37 -5.02 -20.09
N ARG A 72 9.02 -3.77 -19.80
CA ARG A 72 9.11 -2.63 -20.73
C ARG A 72 10.16 -1.58 -20.35
N ALA A 73 10.73 -1.63 -19.15
CA ALA A 73 11.71 -0.65 -18.69
C ALA A 73 12.63 -1.24 -17.61
N PRO A 74 13.87 -0.74 -17.50
CA PRO A 74 14.82 -1.24 -16.51
C PRO A 74 14.33 -0.93 -15.08
N LEU A 75 14.56 -1.87 -14.17
CA LEU A 75 14.19 -1.74 -12.75
C LEU A 75 14.75 -0.47 -12.11
N SER A 76 15.97 -0.06 -12.46
CA SER A 76 16.60 1.17 -11.96
C SER A 76 15.82 2.45 -12.25
N LEU A 77 14.93 2.42 -13.25
CA LEU A 77 14.05 3.54 -13.60
C LEU A 77 12.69 3.44 -12.91
N LEU A 78 12.17 2.22 -12.76
CA LEU A 78 10.84 1.97 -12.21
C LEU A 78 10.82 2.02 -10.69
N PHE A 79 11.86 1.53 -10.03
CA PHE A 79 11.92 1.42 -8.58
C PHE A 79 11.86 2.78 -7.87
N PRO A 80 12.59 3.84 -8.32
CA PRO A 80 12.42 5.17 -7.74
C PRO A 80 11.01 5.73 -7.95
N ALA A 81 10.40 5.48 -9.10
CA ALA A 81 9.01 5.90 -9.36
C ALA A 81 8.03 5.17 -8.43
N ALA A 82 8.21 3.87 -8.20
CA ALA A 82 7.39 3.10 -7.27
C ALA A 82 7.50 3.60 -5.81
N ALA A 83 8.64 4.17 -5.41
CA ALA A 83 8.80 4.79 -4.09
C ALA A 83 7.85 5.98 -3.85
N LEU A 84 7.21 6.52 -4.89
CA LEU A 84 6.12 7.50 -4.74
C LEU A 84 4.89 6.91 -4.06
N ALA A 85 4.72 5.58 -4.05
CA ALA A 85 3.66 4.92 -3.31
C ALA A 85 3.75 5.20 -1.81
N TYR A 86 4.96 5.33 -1.23
CA TYR A 86 5.12 5.73 0.17
C TYR A 86 4.52 7.11 0.45
N CYS A 87 4.73 8.08 -0.44
CA CYS A 87 4.06 9.39 -0.36
C CYS A 87 2.54 9.24 -0.43
N GLY A 88 2.06 8.41 -1.36
CA GLY A 88 0.65 8.10 -1.52
C GLY A 88 0.02 7.53 -0.25
N VAL A 89 0.66 6.53 0.37
CA VAL A 89 0.19 5.88 1.60
C VAL A 89 0.17 6.88 2.76
N VAL A 90 1.22 7.69 2.93
CA VAL A 90 1.28 8.70 4.00
C VAL A 90 0.20 9.78 3.81
N LEU A 91 0.01 10.25 2.58
CA LEU A 91 -1.02 11.23 2.26
C LEU A 91 -2.42 10.64 2.49
N ALA A 92 -2.66 9.43 2.00
CA ALA A 92 -3.93 8.76 2.14
C ALA A 92 -4.23 8.39 3.58
N GLY A 93 -3.24 7.98 4.37
CA GLY A 93 -3.41 7.76 5.81
C GLY A 93 -3.79 9.04 6.53
N LYS A 94 -3.19 10.18 6.17
CA LYS A 94 -3.60 11.48 6.72
C LYS A 94 -5.04 11.85 6.32
N MET A 95 -5.42 11.65 5.06
CA MET A 95 -6.71 12.11 4.52
C MET A 95 -7.89 11.18 4.85
N ILE A 96 -7.67 9.86 4.82
CA ILE A 96 -8.72 8.84 4.94
C ILE A 96 -8.79 8.30 6.37
N LEU A 97 -7.64 8.03 7.00
CA LEU A 97 -7.58 7.52 8.38
C LEU A 97 -7.55 8.66 9.42
N GLY A 98 -7.34 9.91 8.98
CA GLY A 98 -7.23 11.06 9.89
C GLY A 98 -5.96 11.03 10.74
N GLU A 99 -4.95 10.26 10.35
CA GLU A 99 -3.73 10.11 11.14
C GLU A 99 -2.93 11.42 11.22
N SER A 100 -2.44 11.75 12.43
CA SER A 100 -1.54 12.89 12.62
C SER A 100 -0.12 12.54 12.16
N VAL A 101 0.21 12.87 10.91
CA VAL A 101 1.56 12.68 10.38
C VAL A 101 2.46 13.84 10.83
N SER A 102 3.48 13.53 11.64
CA SER A 102 4.46 14.53 12.10
C SER A 102 5.32 15.05 10.95
N ARG A 103 5.82 16.30 11.07
CA ARG A 103 6.73 16.90 10.07
C ARG A 103 7.99 16.06 9.82
N ARG A 104 8.45 15.33 10.85
CA ARG A 104 9.61 14.43 10.78
C ARG A 104 9.33 13.20 9.89
N ARG A 105 8.12 12.65 9.92
CA ARG A 105 7.70 11.54 9.04
C ARG A 105 7.61 12.00 7.60
N TRP A 106 7.05 13.18 7.34
CA TRP A 106 7.03 13.78 6.00
C TRP A 106 8.43 13.99 5.40
N LEU A 107 9.35 14.53 6.20
CA LEU A 107 10.74 14.69 5.76
C LEU A 107 11.40 13.34 5.45
N GLY A 108 11.18 12.32 6.28
CA GLY A 108 11.69 10.97 6.02
C GLY A 108 11.13 10.36 4.73
N THR A 109 9.82 10.49 4.50
CA THR A 109 9.18 10.01 3.27
C THR A 109 9.73 10.73 2.04
N LEU A 110 9.90 12.06 2.09
CA LEU A 110 10.50 12.82 1.00
C LEU A 110 11.94 12.41 0.72
N VAL A 111 12.75 12.14 1.75
CA VAL A 111 14.12 11.65 1.58
C VAL A 111 14.15 10.29 0.90
N ILE A 112 13.25 9.37 1.27
CA ILE A 112 13.17 8.04 0.65
C ILE A 112 12.72 8.14 -0.82
N THR A 113 11.77 9.02 -1.12
CA THR A 113 11.19 9.14 -2.45
C THR A 113 12.04 9.99 -3.40
N ALA A 114 12.89 10.87 -2.89
CA ALA A 114 13.75 11.76 -3.69
C ALA A 114 15.22 11.30 -3.81
N ALA A 115 15.58 10.15 -3.22
CA ALA A 115 16.92 9.54 -3.30
C ALA A 115 17.09 8.71 -4.57
#